data_AF-A0A954MRZ5-F1
#
_entry.id   AF-A0A954MRZ5-F1
#
_cell.length_a   1.000
_cell.length_b   1.000
_cell.length_c   1.000
_cell.angle_alpha   90.00
_cell.angle_beta   90.00
_cell.angle_gamma   90.00
#
_symmetry.space_group_name_H-M   'P 1'
#
loop_
_entity.id
_entity.type
_entity.pdbx_description
1 polymer ?
#
loop_
_entity_poly.entity_id
_entity_poly.type
_entity_poly.pdbx_seq_one_letter_code
_entity_poly.pdbx_strand_id
1 'polypeptide(L)'
;MGICSGCHSGCCRSFAVPTTGADILRIERDLGLDFWQFACRWEDQDGSIALKYAPHFHFADEPETPWVICLMQTPSQIFPGTSKCQFLQETPPDENSPLGTGVCGIYGSRPSACRAFPTRFNETSDLVIIHDVPGRGKPLNSNPAYTLCPRPWTKEDVDPIQAAEDLAVARYEMQFFKTLAVQWNQRPQDWELFPHFLRMVYEARVVADQKQDQQSSSGQRFAA
;
A
#
# COMPACT_ATOMS: atom_id res chain seq x y z
N MET A 1 -11.50 -18.14 -2.35
CA MET A 1 -11.50 -17.25 -3.53
C MET A 1 -11.50 -15.82 -3.01
N GLY A 2 -10.61 -14.98 -3.53
CA GLY A 2 -10.51 -13.60 -3.06
C GLY A 2 -11.70 -12.74 -3.50
N ILE A 3 -11.94 -11.69 -2.73
CA ILE A 3 -12.86 -10.56 -2.96
C ILE A 3 -12.87 -10.11 -4.45
N CYS A 4 -11.73 -10.10 -5.14
CA CYS A 4 -11.61 -9.64 -6.52
C CYS A 4 -11.80 -10.73 -7.61
N SER A 5 -12.17 -11.96 -7.26
CA SER A 5 -12.28 -13.06 -8.22
C SER A 5 -13.39 -12.79 -9.24
N GLY A 6 -13.04 -12.74 -10.54
CA GLY A 6 -13.99 -12.44 -11.62
C GLY A 6 -14.33 -10.96 -11.78
N CYS A 7 -13.68 -10.07 -11.03
CA CYS A 7 -13.83 -8.62 -11.20
C CYS A 7 -13.01 -8.13 -12.41
N HIS A 8 -13.49 -7.10 -13.11
CA HIS A 8 -12.71 -6.44 -14.16
C HIS A 8 -11.54 -5.61 -13.59
N SER A 9 -11.41 -5.49 -12.26
CA SER A 9 -10.32 -4.80 -11.55
C SER A 9 -10.28 -3.28 -11.78
N GLY A 10 -11.44 -2.63 -11.69
CA GLY A 10 -11.56 -1.18 -11.80
C GLY A 10 -10.69 -0.38 -10.82
N CYS A 11 -10.55 -0.86 -9.57
CA CYS A 11 -9.69 -0.23 -8.56
C CYS A 11 -8.22 -0.15 -9.00
N CYS A 12 -7.71 -1.18 -9.69
CA CYS A 12 -6.34 -1.20 -10.22
C CYS A 12 -6.14 -0.21 -11.38
N ARG A 13 -7.20 0.34 -11.97
CA ARG A 13 -7.11 1.39 -13.00
C ARG A 13 -7.35 2.78 -12.44
N SER A 14 -8.23 2.86 -11.46
CA SER A 14 -8.69 4.14 -10.93
C SER A 14 -7.76 4.77 -9.92
N PHE A 15 -7.06 3.96 -9.11
CA PHE A 15 -6.30 4.46 -7.97
C PHE A 15 -4.79 4.33 -8.17
N ALA A 16 -4.07 5.37 -7.76
CA ALA A 16 -2.66 5.23 -7.39
C ALA A 16 -2.60 4.47 -6.07
N VAL A 17 -1.93 3.31 -6.06
CA VAL A 17 -1.88 2.43 -4.89
C VAL A 17 -0.69 2.85 -4.03
N PRO A 18 -0.90 3.46 -2.85
CA PRO A 18 0.21 3.82 -1.96
C PRO A 18 0.88 2.56 -1.43
N THR A 19 2.20 2.64 -1.27
CA THR A 19 3.04 1.57 -0.73
C THR A 19 3.78 2.04 0.51
N THR A 20 3.93 1.15 1.49
CA THR A 20 4.86 1.34 2.62
C THR A 20 6.23 0.75 2.28
N GLY A 21 7.25 1.06 3.10
CA GLY A 21 8.54 0.40 2.99
C GLY A 21 8.46 -1.13 3.13
N ALA A 22 7.60 -1.65 4.02
CA ALA A 22 7.35 -3.09 4.11
C ALA A 22 6.77 -3.68 2.81
N ASP A 23 5.84 -2.97 2.17
CA ASP A 23 5.26 -3.42 0.90
C ASP A 23 6.33 -3.46 -0.19
N ILE A 24 7.17 -2.43 -0.27
CA ILE A 24 8.28 -2.34 -1.22
C ILE A 24 9.26 -3.50 -1.03
N LEU A 25 9.79 -3.68 0.18
CA LEU A 25 10.79 -4.72 0.46
C LEU A 25 10.22 -6.12 0.26
N ARG A 26 8.94 -6.33 0.59
CA ARG A 26 8.26 -7.61 0.30
C ARG A 26 8.19 -7.87 -1.20
N ILE A 27 7.79 -6.88 -2.00
CA ILE A 27 7.70 -7.02 -3.46
C ILE A 27 9.07 -7.29 -4.07
N GLU A 28 10.11 -6.55 -3.65
CA GLU A 28 11.49 -6.79 -4.11
C GLU A 28 11.91 -8.24 -3.85
N ARG A 29 11.73 -8.72 -2.61
CA ARG A 29 12.10 -10.07 -2.18
C ARG A 29 11.30 -11.16 -2.90
N ASP A 30 9.97 -11.02 -2.95
CA ASP A 30 9.10 -12.10 -3.41
C ASP A 30 9.14 -12.25 -4.94
N LEU A 31 9.42 -11.17 -5.68
CA LEU A 31 9.41 -11.16 -7.15
C LEU A 31 10.79 -11.02 -7.78
N GLY A 32 11.83 -10.74 -6.99
CA GLY A 32 13.18 -10.47 -7.50
C GLY A 32 13.24 -9.22 -8.37
N LEU A 33 12.39 -8.23 -8.09
CA LEU A 33 12.36 -6.94 -8.78
C LEU A 33 13.13 -5.90 -7.97
N ASP A 34 13.76 -4.94 -8.65
CA ASP A 34 14.27 -3.73 -8.03
C ASP A 34 13.13 -2.72 -7.82
N PHE A 35 13.24 -1.89 -6.78
CA PHE A 35 12.35 -0.76 -6.49
C PHE A 35 11.92 0.02 -7.74
N TRP A 36 12.88 0.37 -8.60
CA TRP A 36 12.68 1.18 -9.80
C TRP A 36 11.81 0.52 -10.87
N GLN A 37 11.64 -0.79 -10.79
CA GLN A 37 10.82 -1.54 -11.75
C GLN A 37 9.34 -1.49 -11.39
N PHE A 38 8.98 -1.04 -10.18
CA PHE A 38 7.59 -1.11 -9.75
C PHE A 38 7.06 0.03 -8.90
N ALA A 39 7.91 0.83 -8.25
CA ALA A 39 7.49 1.94 -7.42
C ALA A 39 7.83 3.28 -8.07
N CYS A 40 6.97 4.27 -7.91
CA CYS A 40 7.22 5.64 -8.32
C CYS A 40 6.70 6.63 -7.28
N ARG A 41 7.13 7.89 -7.42
CA ARG A 41 6.56 9.01 -6.69
C ARG A 41 5.40 9.63 -7.47
N TRP A 42 4.26 9.81 -6.82
CA TRP A 42 3.10 10.53 -7.34
C TRP A 42 2.95 11.86 -6.62
N GLU A 43 2.83 12.93 -7.40
CA GLU A 43 2.61 14.27 -6.87
C GLU A 43 1.21 14.33 -6.22
N ASP A 44 1.13 14.90 -5.02
CA ASP A 44 -0.11 14.95 -4.25
C ASP A 44 -0.27 16.27 -3.49
N GLN A 45 -0.33 17.38 -4.24
CA GLN A 45 -0.46 18.73 -3.66
C GLN A 45 -1.64 18.86 -2.69
N ASP A 46 -2.77 18.26 -3.02
CA ASP A 46 -4.01 18.40 -2.26
C ASP A 46 -4.22 17.33 -1.16
N GLY A 47 -3.31 16.35 -1.05
CA GLY A 47 -3.53 15.20 -0.17
C GLY A 47 -4.67 14.29 -0.64
N SER A 48 -4.97 14.32 -1.94
CA SER A 48 -6.08 13.61 -2.58
C SER A 48 -5.76 12.12 -2.73
N ILE A 49 -4.49 11.76 -2.87
CA ILE A 49 -4.05 10.38 -2.96
C ILE A 49 -4.26 9.70 -1.60
N ALA A 50 -5.06 8.63 -1.63
CA ALA A 50 -5.44 7.87 -0.46
C ALA A 50 -6.08 8.72 0.67
N LEU A 51 -6.69 9.87 0.35
CA LEU A 51 -7.38 10.73 1.34
C LEU A 51 -6.51 11.05 2.56
N LYS A 52 -5.26 11.48 2.34
CA LYS A 52 -4.26 11.77 3.40
C LYS A 52 -3.88 10.57 4.28
N TYR A 53 -4.21 9.36 3.85
CA TYR A 53 -3.80 8.13 4.52
C TYR A 53 -2.29 7.93 4.43
N ALA A 54 -1.72 8.10 3.24
CA ALA A 54 -0.30 7.98 2.98
C ALA A 54 0.46 9.26 3.36
N PRO A 55 1.71 9.17 3.88
CA PRO A 55 2.53 10.34 4.15
C PRO A 55 3.07 10.97 2.86
N HIS A 56 3.38 12.26 2.96
CA HIS A 56 4.15 13.00 1.95
C HIS A 56 5.64 12.92 2.25
N PHE A 57 6.41 12.60 1.22
CA PHE A 57 7.88 12.70 1.19
C PHE A 57 8.27 13.89 0.32
N HIS A 58 9.31 14.59 0.74
CA HIS A 58 9.96 15.65 -0.02
C HIS A 58 11.36 15.18 -0.42
N PHE A 59 11.81 15.55 -1.62
CA PHE A 59 13.09 15.11 -2.17
C PHE A 59 13.97 16.31 -2.51
N ALA A 60 15.28 16.13 -2.52
CA ALA A 60 16.22 17.25 -2.72
C ALA A 60 16.11 17.90 -4.11
N ASP A 61 15.69 17.13 -5.11
CA ASP A 61 15.47 17.59 -6.48
C ASP A 61 14.18 18.41 -6.64
N GLU A 62 13.14 18.12 -5.84
CA GLU A 62 11.86 18.82 -5.85
C GLU A 62 11.34 19.03 -4.41
N PRO A 63 11.94 19.95 -3.64
CA PRO A 63 11.74 20.03 -2.18
C PRO A 63 10.35 20.55 -1.77
N GLU A 64 9.70 21.35 -2.61
CA GLU A 64 8.36 21.90 -2.32
C GLU A 64 7.23 20.96 -2.76
N THR A 65 7.53 19.95 -3.56
CA THR A 65 6.52 19.04 -4.11
C THR A 65 6.25 17.91 -3.12
N PRO A 66 5.01 17.74 -2.63
CA PRO A 66 4.65 16.60 -1.80
C PRO A 66 4.46 15.35 -2.65
N TRP A 67 5.20 14.29 -2.32
CA TRP A 67 5.15 13.03 -3.04
C TRP A 67 4.60 11.88 -2.19
N VAL A 68 3.73 11.07 -2.78
CA VAL A 68 3.33 9.78 -2.23
C VAL A 68 4.00 8.66 -3.02
N ILE A 69 4.57 7.68 -2.31
CA ILE A 69 5.19 6.51 -2.95
C ILE A 69 4.09 5.51 -3.30
N CYS A 70 3.94 5.20 -4.58
CA CYS A 70 2.90 4.33 -5.10
C CYS A 70 3.46 3.26 -6.04
N LEU A 71 2.64 2.25 -6.32
CA LEU A 71 2.88 1.37 -7.46
C LEU A 71 2.77 2.13 -8.78
N MET A 72 3.66 1.80 -9.72
CA MET A 72 3.62 2.35 -11.07
C MET A 72 2.34 1.96 -11.81
N GLN A 73 1.88 2.90 -12.64
CA GLN A 73 0.85 2.65 -13.61
C GLN A 73 1.44 2.64 -15.03
N THR A 74 0.93 1.73 -15.86
CA THR A 74 1.27 1.60 -17.27
C THR A 74 0.02 1.80 -18.13
N PRO A 75 0.15 2.18 -19.41
CA PRO A 75 -0.97 2.17 -20.34
C PRO A 75 -1.64 0.79 -20.41
N SER A 76 -2.97 0.75 -20.49
CA SER A 76 -3.71 -0.48 -20.78
C SER A 76 -3.65 -0.79 -22.27
N GLN A 77 -3.37 -2.05 -22.61
CA GLN A 77 -3.43 -2.54 -23.99
C GLN A 77 -4.86 -2.94 -24.39
N ILE A 78 -5.70 -3.29 -23.40
CA ILE A 78 -7.08 -3.74 -23.60
C ILE A 78 -8.05 -2.55 -23.68
N PHE A 79 -7.78 -1.48 -22.93
CA PHE A 79 -8.60 -0.28 -22.88
C PHE A 79 -7.77 0.94 -23.32
N PRO A 80 -7.70 1.25 -24.63
CA PRO A 80 -6.91 2.37 -25.15
C PRO A 80 -7.26 3.70 -24.47
N GLY A 81 -6.22 4.52 -24.23
CA GLY A 81 -6.38 5.81 -23.54
C GLY A 81 -6.59 5.70 -22.03
N THR A 82 -6.41 4.51 -21.45
CA THR A 82 -6.48 4.31 -19.99
C THR A 82 -5.16 3.83 -19.41
N SER A 83 -4.99 4.02 -18.10
CA SER A 83 -3.87 3.50 -17.31
C SER A 83 -4.34 2.42 -16.34
N LYS A 84 -3.40 1.57 -15.93
CA LYS A 84 -3.59 0.51 -14.95
C LYS A 84 -2.36 0.35 -14.08
N CYS A 85 -2.51 -0.21 -12.88
CA CYS A 85 -1.40 -0.76 -12.12
C CYS A 85 -0.63 -1.74 -13.01
N GLN A 86 0.70 -1.64 -13.04
CA GLN A 86 1.53 -2.47 -13.92
C GLN A 86 1.35 -3.98 -13.70
N PHE A 87 0.96 -4.39 -12.49
CA PHE A 87 0.77 -5.79 -12.12
C PHE A 87 -0.63 -6.31 -12.47
N LEU A 88 -1.49 -5.47 -13.04
CA LEU A 88 -2.80 -5.91 -13.51
C LEU A 88 -2.66 -6.65 -14.85
N GLN A 89 -2.97 -7.94 -14.81
CA GLN A 89 -3.18 -8.77 -15.99
C GLN A 89 -4.63 -8.60 -16.43
N GLU A 90 -4.84 -8.25 -17.70
CA GLU A 90 -6.15 -7.94 -18.24
C GLU A 90 -6.56 -8.96 -19.28
N THR A 91 -7.83 -9.35 -19.25
CA THR A 91 -8.46 -10.14 -20.30
C THR A 91 -9.43 -9.22 -21.08
N PRO A 92 -9.50 -9.33 -22.42
CA PRO A 92 -10.48 -8.61 -23.22
C PRO A 92 -11.93 -8.82 -22.76
N PRO A 93 -12.83 -7.86 -23.03
CA PRO A 93 -14.27 -8.07 -22.89
C PRO A 93 -14.81 -9.23 -23.71
N ASP A 94 -15.80 -9.92 -23.15
CA ASP A 94 -16.59 -10.96 -23.82
C ASP A 94 -18.08 -10.86 -23.44
N GLU A 95 -18.90 -11.79 -23.92
CA GLU A 95 -20.35 -11.81 -23.66
C GLU A 95 -20.70 -11.97 -22.17
N ASN A 96 -19.86 -12.67 -21.41
CA ASN A 96 -20.06 -12.91 -19.97
C ASN A 96 -19.45 -11.79 -19.11
N SER A 97 -18.43 -11.12 -19.64
CA SER A 97 -17.62 -10.11 -18.97
C SER A 97 -17.49 -8.89 -19.88
N PRO A 98 -18.51 -8.01 -19.95
CA PRO A 98 -18.54 -6.87 -20.89
C PRO A 98 -17.46 -5.80 -20.61
N LEU A 99 -16.83 -5.84 -19.44
CA LEU A 99 -15.67 -5.02 -19.07
C LEU A 99 -14.38 -5.82 -18.99
N GLY A 100 -14.36 -7.05 -19.51
CA GLY A 100 -13.27 -8.00 -19.36
C GLY A 100 -13.09 -8.46 -17.93
N THR A 101 -11.97 -9.16 -17.68
CA THR A 101 -11.57 -9.59 -16.34
C THR A 101 -10.17 -9.06 -16.02
N GLY A 102 -9.87 -8.97 -14.73
CA GLY A 102 -8.56 -8.57 -14.25
C GLY A 102 -8.04 -9.50 -13.17
N VAL A 103 -6.75 -9.83 -13.23
CA VAL A 103 -6.06 -10.63 -12.23
C VAL A 103 -4.83 -9.87 -11.75
N CYS A 104 -4.64 -9.82 -10.43
CA CYS A 104 -3.43 -9.24 -9.85
C CYS A 104 -2.27 -10.24 -9.99
N GLY A 105 -1.26 -9.89 -10.77
CA GLY A 105 -0.07 -10.71 -10.97
C GLY A 105 0.81 -10.88 -9.72
N ILE A 106 0.53 -10.11 -8.66
CA ILE A 106 1.28 -10.13 -7.40
C ILE A 106 0.37 -10.41 -6.20
N TYR A 107 -0.69 -11.22 -6.37
CA TYR A 107 -1.75 -11.37 -5.37
C TYR A 107 -1.24 -11.71 -3.96
N GLY A 108 -0.21 -12.56 -3.84
CA GLY A 108 0.42 -12.91 -2.55
C GLY A 108 1.27 -11.79 -1.93
N SER A 109 1.82 -10.91 -2.76
CA SER A 109 2.72 -9.81 -2.33
C SER A 109 2.05 -8.44 -2.38
N ARG A 110 0.76 -8.39 -2.75
CA ARG A 110 -0.03 -7.16 -2.97
C ARG A 110 0.12 -6.19 -1.78
N PRO A 111 0.27 -4.87 -2.01
CA PRO A 111 0.44 -3.90 -0.93
C PRO A 111 -0.66 -3.97 0.12
N SER A 112 -0.33 -3.60 1.35
CA SER A 112 -1.26 -3.56 2.48
C SER A 112 -2.54 -2.77 2.17
N ALA A 113 -2.43 -1.64 1.46
CA ALA A 113 -3.58 -0.87 0.98
C ALA A 113 -4.53 -1.69 0.07
N CYS A 114 -3.98 -2.54 -0.81
CA CYS A 114 -4.77 -3.43 -1.67
C CYS A 114 -5.38 -4.61 -0.89
N ARG A 115 -4.76 -5.04 0.21
CA ARG A 115 -5.31 -6.11 1.05
C ARG A 115 -6.48 -5.64 1.89
N ALA A 116 -6.32 -4.47 2.49
CA ALA A 116 -7.32 -3.85 3.35
C ALA A 116 -8.55 -3.36 2.57
N PHE A 117 -8.40 -2.91 1.32
CA PHE A 117 -9.53 -2.45 0.51
C PHE A 117 -10.53 -3.59 0.23
N PRO A 118 -11.86 -3.38 0.37
CA PRO A 118 -12.57 -2.11 0.57
C PRO A 118 -12.96 -1.87 2.05
N THR A 119 -12.22 -2.39 3.01
CA THR A 119 -12.55 -2.28 4.43
C THR A 119 -11.77 -1.18 5.13
N ARG A 120 -12.31 -0.71 6.26
CA ARG A 120 -11.62 0.09 7.28
C ARG A 120 -12.08 -0.35 8.65
N PHE A 121 -11.34 0.09 9.66
CA PHE A 121 -11.88 0.13 11.01
C PHE A 121 -12.90 1.27 11.15
N ASN A 122 -13.90 1.06 12.01
CA ASN A 122 -14.73 2.13 12.53
C ASN A 122 -13.91 3.10 13.42
N GLU A 123 -14.56 4.15 13.94
CA GLU A 123 -13.89 5.21 14.70
C GLU A 123 -13.21 4.69 15.98
N THR A 124 -13.84 3.73 16.66
CA THR A 124 -13.34 3.08 17.88
C THR A 124 -12.33 1.97 17.63
N SER A 125 -12.12 1.57 16.37
CA SER A 125 -11.19 0.50 15.95
C SER A 125 -11.49 -0.91 16.46
N ASP A 126 -12.72 -1.16 16.88
CA ASP A 126 -13.20 -2.47 17.33
C ASP A 126 -13.94 -3.24 16.24
N LEU A 127 -14.44 -2.57 15.20
CA LEU A 127 -15.19 -3.20 14.10
C LEU A 127 -14.56 -2.95 12.73
N VAL A 128 -14.55 -4.00 11.92
CA VAL A 128 -14.28 -3.92 10.48
C VAL A 128 -15.58 -3.51 9.78
N ILE A 129 -15.50 -2.45 8.99
CA ILE A 129 -16.61 -1.92 8.18
C ILE A 129 -16.19 -1.79 6.73
N ILE A 130 -17.13 -2.01 5.83
CA ILE A 130 -16.93 -1.83 4.39
C ILE A 130 -17.07 -0.35 4.08
N HIS A 131 -16.13 0.20 3.31
CA HIS A 131 -16.22 1.55 2.78
C HIS A 131 -17.44 1.69 1.88
N ASP A 132 -18.07 2.87 1.93
CA ASP A 132 -18.95 3.30 0.83
C ASP A 132 -18.08 3.63 -0.39
N VAL A 133 -17.81 2.61 -1.19
CA VAL A 133 -16.96 2.72 -2.38
C VAL A 133 -17.81 3.29 -3.51
N PRO A 134 -17.42 4.43 -4.12
CA PRO A 134 -18.18 5.00 -5.21
C PRO A 134 -18.23 4.05 -6.42
N GLY A 135 -19.25 4.16 -7.26
CA GLY A 135 -19.33 3.32 -8.47
C GLY A 135 -18.17 3.54 -9.45
N ARG A 136 -17.52 4.71 -9.41
CA ARG A 136 -16.38 5.08 -10.25
C ARG A 136 -15.30 5.79 -9.45
N GLY A 137 -14.04 5.54 -9.78
CA GLY A 137 -12.90 6.23 -9.16
C GLY A 137 -12.40 7.44 -9.94
N LYS A 138 -12.89 7.67 -11.15
CA LYS A 138 -12.60 8.85 -12.00
C LYS A 138 -13.93 9.54 -12.42
N PRO A 139 -13.90 10.83 -12.84
CA PRO A 139 -15.10 11.59 -13.20
C PRO A 139 -16.03 10.87 -14.21
N LEU A 140 -17.33 11.20 -14.23
CA LEU A 140 -18.34 10.49 -15.04
C LEU A 140 -18.02 10.42 -16.54
N ASN A 141 -17.36 11.42 -17.10
CA ASN A 141 -16.99 11.46 -18.53
C ASN A 141 -15.77 10.57 -18.86
N SER A 142 -15.24 9.83 -17.89
CA SER A 142 -14.11 8.92 -18.08
C SER A 142 -14.53 7.56 -18.66
N ASN A 143 -13.55 6.86 -19.25
CA ASN A 143 -13.70 5.54 -19.85
C ASN A 143 -14.36 4.53 -18.87
N PRO A 144 -15.34 3.71 -19.32
CA PRO A 144 -16.01 2.71 -18.48
C PRO A 144 -15.07 1.75 -17.72
N ALA A 145 -13.84 1.54 -18.20
CA ALA A 145 -12.82 0.74 -17.54
C ALA A 145 -12.47 1.23 -16.10
N TYR A 146 -12.80 2.48 -15.76
CA TYR A 146 -12.61 3.05 -14.41
C TYR A 146 -13.81 2.86 -13.45
N THR A 147 -14.86 2.16 -13.90
CA THR A 147 -15.91 1.65 -13.01
C THR A 147 -15.26 0.74 -12.00
N LEU A 148 -15.55 0.88 -10.69
CA LEU A 148 -14.78 0.17 -9.67
C LEU A 148 -15.19 -1.29 -9.53
N CYS A 149 -16.36 -1.51 -8.93
CA CYS A 149 -16.87 -2.85 -8.65
C CYS A 149 -18.15 -3.08 -9.46
N PRO A 150 -18.35 -4.29 -10.02
CA PRO A 150 -19.55 -4.60 -10.79
C PRO A 150 -20.82 -4.66 -9.92
N ARG A 151 -20.65 -4.91 -8.61
CA ARG A 151 -21.70 -4.83 -7.60
C ARG A 151 -21.17 -4.23 -6.29
N PRO A 152 -22.05 -3.73 -5.41
CA PRO A 152 -21.68 -3.39 -4.04
C PRO A 152 -21.18 -4.61 -3.25
N TRP A 153 -20.29 -4.34 -2.30
CA TRP A 153 -19.78 -5.32 -1.35
C TRP A 153 -20.78 -5.53 -0.21
N THR A 154 -20.88 -6.77 0.27
CA THR A 154 -21.65 -7.11 1.48
C THR A 154 -20.74 -7.74 2.52
N LYS A 155 -21.24 -7.89 3.77
CA LYS A 155 -20.45 -8.49 4.85
C LYS A 155 -20.02 -9.93 4.55
N GLU A 156 -20.80 -10.65 3.73
CA GLU A 156 -20.51 -12.02 3.30
C GLU A 156 -19.31 -12.11 2.36
N ASP A 157 -18.90 -11.00 1.74
CA ASP A 157 -17.71 -10.93 0.90
C ASP A 157 -16.42 -10.80 1.73
N VAL A 158 -16.54 -10.45 3.01
CA VAL A 158 -15.41 -10.09 3.87
C VAL A 158 -15.17 -11.20 4.90
N ASP A 159 -13.99 -11.79 4.86
CA ASP A 159 -13.53 -12.64 5.95
C ASP A 159 -13.22 -11.77 7.18
N PRO A 160 -13.94 -11.93 8.30
CA PRO A 160 -13.81 -11.02 9.44
C PRO A 160 -12.47 -11.14 10.16
N ILE A 161 -11.80 -12.30 10.10
CA ILE A 161 -10.50 -12.52 10.74
C ILE A 161 -9.42 -11.92 9.84
N GLN A 162 -9.40 -12.34 8.56
CA GLN A 162 -8.36 -11.89 7.63
C GLN A 162 -8.44 -10.38 7.39
N ALA A 163 -9.63 -9.80 7.31
CA ALA A 163 -9.78 -8.37 7.12
C ALA A 163 -9.30 -7.56 8.32
N ALA A 164 -9.54 -8.04 9.55
CA ALA A 164 -9.04 -7.39 10.75
C ALA A 164 -7.51 -7.43 10.81
N GLU A 165 -6.90 -8.57 10.47
CA GLU A 165 -5.44 -8.71 10.37
C GLU A 165 -4.84 -7.78 9.31
N ASP A 166 -5.41 -7.78 8.10
CA ASP A 166 -4.94 -6.94 7.00
C ASP A 166 -5.03 -5.44 7.35
N LEU A 167 -6.11 -5.04 8.02
CA LEU A 167 -6.29 -3.66 8.49
C LEU A 167 -5.31 -3.30 9.61
N ALA A 168 -5.08 -4.20 10.57
CA ALA A 168 -4.14 -3.99 11.66
C ALA A 168 -2.72 -3.81 11.11
N VAL A 169 -2.29 -4.68 10.19
CA VAL A 169 -1.00 -4.58 9.50
C VAL A 169 -0.91 -3.29 8.69
N ALA A 170 -1.92 -2.99 7.86
CA ALA A 170 -1.93 -1.78 7.04
C ALA A 170 -1.78 -0.51 7.90
N ARG A 171 -2.53 -0.42 9.00
CA ARG A 171 -2.47 0.71 9.93
C ARG A 171 -1.10 0.82 10.58
N TYR A 172 -0.60 -0.27 11.14
CA TYR A 172 0.68 -0.31 11.84
C TYR A 172 1.83 0.10 10.92
N GLU A 173 1.88 -0.47 9.71
CA GLU A 173 2.92 -0.14 8.73
C GLU A 173 2.80 1.30 8.23
N MET A 174 1.58 1.81 7.99
CA MET A 174 1.42 3.19 7.54
C MET A 174 1.76 4.21 8.64
N GLN A 175 1.47 3.90 9.91
CA GLN A 175 1.90 4.73 11.04
C GLN A 175 3.42 4.80 11.13
N PHE A 176 4.10 3.66 11.02
CA PHE A 176 5.55 3.63 10.98
C PHE A 176 6.09 4.43 9.79
N PHE A 177 5.49 4.25 8.61
CA PHE A 177 5.89 4.96 7.40
C PHE A 177 5.72 6.49 7.50
N LYS A 178 4.70 6.96 8.23
CA LYS A 178 4.55 8.38 8.59
C LYS A 178 5.70 8.89 9.46
N THR A 179 6.16 8.11 10.43
CA THR A 179 7.34 8.45 11.23
C THR A 179 8.60 8.53 10.36
N LEU A 180 8.75 7.63 9.39
CA LEU A 180 9.87 7.67 8.46
C LEU A 180 9.83 8.89 7.55
N ALA A 181 8.65 9.28 7.07
CA ALA A 181 8.50 10.51 6.29
C ALA A 181 8.93 11.73 7.10
N VAL A 182 8.55 11.84 8.37
CA VAL A 182 9.00 12.92 9.25
C VAL A 182 10.53 12.95 9.36
N GLN A 183 11.17 11.80 9.56
CA GLN A 183 12.63 11.71 9.66
C GLN A 183 13.33 12.06 8.34
N TRP A 184 12.85 11.51 7.23
CA TRP A 184 13.36 11.80 5.89
C TRP A 184 13.24 13.30 5.56
N ASN A 185 12.08 13.90 5.82
CA ASN A 185 11.80 15.29 5.48
C ASN A 185 12.57 16.31 6.33
N GLN A 186 13.25 15.91 7.42
CA GLN A 186 14.17 16.80 8.16
C GLN A 186 15.41 17.14 7.34
N ARG A 187 15.85 16.21 6.49
CA ARG A 187 16.97 16.39 5.57
C ARG A 187 16.70 15.58 4.30
N PRO A 188 15.81 16.08 3.42
CA PRO A 188 15.52 15.43 2.14
C PRO A 188 16.80 15.08 1.40
N GLN A 189 16.84 13.89 0.84
CA GLN A 189 17.94 13.43 -0.02
C GLN A 189 17.41 13.21 -1.44
N ASP A 190 18.33 12.90 -2.35
CA ASP A 190 18.00 12.55 -3.72
C ASP A 190 17.10 11.30 -3.76
N TRP A 191 16.20 11.28 -4.74
CA TRP A 191 15.24 10.19 -4.92
C TRP A 191 15.92 8.83 -5.05
N GLU A 192 17.06 8.79 -5.73
CA GLU A 192 17.91 7.62 -5.96
C GLU A 192 18.38 6.95 -4.66
N LEU A 193 18.48 7.70 -3.57
CA LEU A 193 18.89 7.21 -2.26
C LEU A 193 17.74 6.64 -1.43
N PHE A 194 16.49 6.87 -1.85
CA PHE A 194 15.31 6.48 -1.09
C PHE A 194 15.22 4.95 -0.85
N PRO A 195 15.46 4.07 -1.84
CA PRO A 195 15.37 2.62 -1.60
C PRO A 195 16.45 2.12 -0.63
N HIS A 196 17.64 2.73 -0.67
CA HIS A 196 18.71 2.41 0.28
C HIS A 196 18.34 2.83 1.71
N PHE A 197 17.78 4.03 1.87
CA PHE A 197 17.24 4.49 3.15
C PHE A 197 16.19 3.53 3.73
N LEU A 198 15.24 3.07 2.90
CA LEU A 198 14.24 2.10 3.34
C LEU A 198 14.88 0.81 3.84
N ARG A 199 15.85 0.25 3.11
CA ARG A 199 16.56 -0.98 3.53
C ARG A 199 17.24 -0.80 4.89
N MET A 200 18.04 0.26 5.05
CA MET A 200 18.74 0.52 6.32
C MET A 200 17.78 0.60 7.51
N VAL A 201 16.67 1.33 7.36
CA VAL A 201 15.69 1.52 8.44
C VAL A 201 14.98 0.21 8.79
N TYR A 202 14.56 -0.56 7.78
CA TYR A 202 13.79 -1.78 8.02
C TYR A 202 14.67 -2.94 8.49
N GLU A 203 15.95 -3.00 8.09
CA GLU A 203 16.92 -3.96 8.64
C GLU A 203 17.15 -3.73 10.14
N ALA A 204 17.16 -2.47 10.58
CA ALA A 204 17.32 -2.10 11.99
C ALA A 204 16.04 -2.26 12.84
N ARG A 205 14.92 -2.68 12.24
CA ARG A 205 13.61 -2.68 12.90
C ARG A 205 13.42 -3.80 13.92
N VAL A 206 14.14 -4.91 13.76
CA VAL A 206 14.09 -6.04 14.68
C VAL A 206 15.38 -6.05 15.50
N VAL A 207 15.25 -5.79 16.80
CA VAL A 207 16.36 -5.84 17.76
C VAL A 207 16.14 -7.00 18.72
N ALA A 208 17.22 -7.71 19.06
CA ALA A 208 17.17 -8.70 20.13
C ALA A 208 17.02 -7.98 21.48
N ASP A 209 16.10 -8.46 22.32
CA ASP A 209 15.97 -7.99 23.71
C ASP A 209 17.24 -8.39 24.47
N GLN A 210 18.15 -7.43 24.65
CA GLN A 210 19.30 -7.62 25.52
C GLN A 210 18.82 -7.46 26.97
N LYS A 211 18.37 -8.57 27.57
CA LYS A 211 18.14 -8.65 29.00
C LYS A 211 19.36 -8.08 29.74
N GLN A 212 19.09 -7.17 30.67
CA GLN A 212 20.07 -6.53 31.55
C GLN A 212 20.85 -7.56 32.39
N ASP A 213 21.90 -8.15 31.84
CA ASP A 213 22.90 -8.94 32.60
C ASP A 213 23.91 -8.00 33.29
N GLN A 214 23.42 -7.00 34.03
CA GLN A 214 24.23 -6.16 34.91
C GLN A 214 23.46 -5.82 36.19
N GLN A 215 22.99 -6.84 36.93
CA GLN A 215 22.56 -6.64 38.32
C GLN A 215 22.63 -7.93 39.15
N SER A 216 23.79 -8.60 39.16
CA SER A 216 24.07 -9.65 40.15
C SER A 216 25.57 -9.86 40.41
N SER A 217 26.32 -8.77 40.64
CA SER A 217 27.69 -8.87 41.19
C SER A 217 28.05 -7.77 42.20
N SER A 218 27.08 -7.17 42.87
CA SER A 218 27.32 -6.22 43.97
C SER A 218 26.43 -6.58 45.17
N GLY A 219 26.82 -7.62 45.91
CA GLY A 219 26.02 -8.04 47.06
C GLY A 219 26.66 -9.10 47.94
N GLN A 220 27.97 -9.02 48.22
CA GLN A 220 28.55 -9.69 49.39
C GLN A 220 29.85 -8.97 49.81
N ARG A 221 29.66 -7.82 50.46
CA ARG A 221 30.55 -7.34 51.52
C ARG A 221 29.65 -7.04 52.71
N PHE A 222 29.64 -7.90 53.71
CA PHE A 222 29.64 -7.49 55.12
C PHE A 222 30.13 -8.66 55.98
N ALA A 223 31.08 -8.31 56.85
CA ALA A 223 31.76 -9.14 57.81
C ALA A 223 30.86 -9.56 58.98
N ALA A 224 31.12 -10.73 59.55
CA ALA A 224 31.46 -10.93 60.96
C ALA A 224 31.97 -12.37 61.16
#